data_AF-A0A7S2FNY4-F1
#
_entry.id   AF-A0A7S2FNY4-F1
#
_cell.length_a   1.000
_cell.length_b   1.000
_cell.length_c   1.000
_cell.angle_alpha   90.00
_cell.angle_beta   90.00
_cell.angle_gamma   90.00
#
_symmetry.space_group_name_H-M   'P 1'
#
loop_
_entity.id
_entity.type
_entity.pdbx_description
1 polymer ?
#
loop_
_entity_poly.entity_id
_entity_poly.type
_entity_poly.pdbx_seq_one_letter_code
_entity_poly.pdbx_strand_id
1 'polypeptide(L)'
;GKGNNDAGAHFGTGYCDAHCPHSSNFVDGQANMDWQFGTCCPEIDLFEGNSQAGAFTAHTCDDPGYFKCQGVDCGDTKKGHHYEGVCDKDGCDYNPFRLGDPMFYGLGPDFSVDTSKPIT
;
A
#
# COMPACT_ATOMS: atom_id res chain seq x y z
N GLY A 1 2.53 8.02 -21.55
CA GLY A 1 1.90 7.71 -20.25
C GLY A 1 0.53 8.35 -20.18
N LYS A 2 -0.11 8.43 -19.00
CA LYS A 2 -1.35 9.18 -18.83
C LYS A 2 -1.04 10.69 -18.75
N GLY A 3 -1.83 11.52 -19.44
CA GLY A 3 -1.60 12.97 -19.52
C GLY A 3 -0.28 13.33 -20.21
N ASN A 4 0.43 14.35 -19.70
CA ASN A 4 1.71 14.84 -20.25
C ASN A 4 2.92 14.01 -19.79
N ASN A 5 2.72 12.74 -19.44
CA ASN A 5 3.79 11.85 -18.99
C ASN A 5 4.44 11.14 -20.17
N ASP A 6 5.52 11.72 -20.71
CA ASP A 6 6.34 11.11 -21.75
C ASP A 6 7.48 10.22 -21.19
N ALA A 7 7.71 10.25 -19.88
CA ALA A 7 8.74 9.43 -19.23
C ALA A 7 8.29 7.97 -19.07
N GLY A 8 7.07 7.75 -18.58
CA GLY A 8 6.44 6.42 -18.48
C GLY A 8 7.12 5.47 -17.49
N ALA A 9 6.87 4.17 -17.67
CA ALA A 9 7.38 3.11 -16.80
C ALA A 9 8.91 3.04 -16.78
N HIS A 10 9.58 3.48 -17.85
CA HIS A 10 11.05 3.54 -17.93
C HIS A 10 11.66 4.38 -16.80
N PHE A 11 10.92 5.38 -16.30
CA PHE A 11 11.32 6.24 -15.19
C PHE A 11 10.52 5.99 -13.90
N GLY A 12 9.83 4.85 -13.78
CA GLY A 12 9.08 4.49 -12.57
C GLY A 12 7.92 5.43 -12.24
N THR A 13 7.30 6.04 -13.25
CA THR A 13 6.15 6.93 -13.04
C THR A 13 4.82 6.17 -12.96
N GLY A 14 3.82 6.75 -12.31
CA GLY A 14 2.46 6.20 -12.27
C GLY A 14 2.16 5.32 -11.06
N TYR A 15 2.93 5.46 -9.97
CA TYR A 15 2.67 4.76 -8.71
C TYR A 15 1.30 5.13 -8.13
N CYS A 16 0.64 4.13 -7.58
CA CYS A 16 -0.58 4.18 -6.79
C CYS A 16 -0.58 2.96 -5.87
N ASP A 17 -1.33 3.05 -4.78
CA ASP A 17 -1.59 1.93 -3.87
C ASP A 17 -2.95 2.16 -3.15
N ALA A 18 -3.36 1.26 -2.26
CA ALA A 18 -4.66 1.39 -1.61
C ALA A 18 -4.71 2.48 -0.53
N HIS A 19 -3.55 3.02 -0.14
CA HIS A 19 -3.43 4.10 0.84
C HIS A 19 -3.73 5.48 0.23
N CYS A 20 -3.91 5.60 -1.09
CA CYS A 20 -4.14 6.86 -1.80
C CYS A 20 -3.07 7.93 -1.49
N PRO A 21 -1.76 7.64 -1.63
CA PRO A 21 -0.69 8.51 -1.18
C PRO A 21 -0.71 9.85 -1.89
N HIS A 22 -0.68 10.90 -1.08
CA HIS A 22 -0.44 12.26 -1.54
C HIS A 22 1.05 12.56 -1.79
N SER A 23 1.96 11.61 -1.53
CA SER A 23 3.42 11.80 -1.66
C SER A 23 3.96 11.70 -3.08
N SER A 24 3.11 11.34 -4.06
CA SER A 24 3.47 11.26 -5.48
C SER A 24 3.76 12.65 -6.05
N ASN A 25 5.03 12.97 -6.30
CA ASN A 25 5.46 14.27 -6.88
C ASN A 25 4.84 14.54 -8.25
N PHE A 26 4.44 13.49 -8.97
CA PHE A 26 3.83 13.56 -10.29
C PHE A 26 2.57 12.70 -10.35
N VAL A 27 1.47 13.29 -10.80
CA VAL A 27 0.14 12.66 -10.90
C VAL A 27 -0.48 13.03 -12.24
N ASP A 28 -0.96 12.06 -13.02
CA ASP A 28 -1.49 12.27 -14.39
C ASP A 28 -0.55 13.10 -15.31
N GLY A 29 0.77 12.96 -15.14
CA GLY A 29 1.76 13.70 -15.94
C GLY A 29 1.90 15.18 -15.56
N GLN A 30 1.40 15.58 -14.40
CA GLN A 30 1.54 16.93 -13.86
C GLN A 30 2.24 16.90 -12.50
N ALA A 31 2.96 17.97 -12.16
CA ALA A 31 3.57 18.10 -10.84
C ALA A 31 2.49 18.32 -9.77
N ASN A 32 2.60 17.61 -8.65
CA ASN A 32 1.68 17.65 -7.51
C ASN A 32 2.34 18.35 -6.31
N MET A 33 2.92 19.53 -6.53
CA MET A 33 3.81 20.20 -5.56
C MET A 33 3.07 20.77 -4.33
N ASP A 34 1.75 20.90 -4.42
CA ASP A 34 0.87 21.29 -3.33
C ASP A 34 0.24 20.09 -2.63
N TRP A 35 0.58 18.86 -3.07
CA TRP A 35 0.10 17.60 -2.50
C TRP A 35 -1.43 17.50 -2.45
N GLN A 36 -2.11 18.15 -3.40
CA GLN A 36 -3.57 18.17 -3.46
C GLN A 36 -4.16 16.83 -3.89
N PHE A 37 -3.45 16.08 -4.72
CA PHE A 37 -3.93 14.83 -5.28
C PHE A 37 -3.28 13.62 -4.63
N GLY A 38 -4.07 12.58 -4.38
CA GLY A 38 -3.58 11.24 -4.10
C GLY A 38 -3.70 10.34 -5.33
N THR A 39 -2.97 9.23 -5.32
CA THR A 39 -3.02 8.22 -6.39
C THR A 39 -3.40 6.88 -5.79
N CYS A 40 -4.52 6.30 -6.23
CA CYS A 40 -4.95 5.03 -5.69
C CYS A 40 -5.30 3.98 -6.74
N CYS A 41 -5.19 2.73 -6.30
CA CYS A 41 -5.48 1.51 -7.04
C CYS A 41 -5.47 0.31 -6.07
N PRO A 42 -6.03 -0.84 -6.48
CA PRO A 42 -5.96 -2.05 -5.67
C PRO A 42 -4.52 -2.46 -5.35
N GLU A 43 -4.30 -2.99 -4.16
CA GLU A 43 -2.99 -3.37 -3.64
C GLU A 43 -3.02 -4.80 -3.09
N ILE A 44 -1.95 -5.55 -3.36
CA ILE A 44 -1.72 -6.87 -2.78
C ILE A 44 -0.35 -6.85 -2.16
N ASP A 45 -0.34 -6.77 -0.84
CA ASP A 45 0.86 -6.86 -0.02
C ASP A 45 1.21 -8.33 0.15
N LEU A 46 2.07 -8.83 -0.73
CA LEU A 46 2.55 -10.21 -0.62
C LEU A 46 3.40 -10.40 0.64
N PHE A 47 4.13 -9.37 1.05
CA PHE A 47 4.96 -9.39 2.23
C PHE A 47 5.21 -7.99 2.78
N GLU A 48 4.63 -7.72 3.94
CA GLU A 48 5.01 -6.61 4.81
C GLU A 48 5.55 -7.15 6.12
N GLY A 49 6.83 -6.96 6.38
CA GLY A 49 7.43 -7.56 7.56
C GLY A 49 8.85 -7.12 7.83
N ASN A 50 9.34 -7.61 8.96
CA ASN A 50 10.71 -7.50 9.41
C ASN A 50 11.11 -8.83 10.08
N SER A 51 12.15 -8.86 10.91
CA SER A 51 12.58 -10.11 11.56
C SER A 51 11.64 -10.60 12.67
N GLN A 52 10.68 -9.79 13.10
CA GLN A 52 9.81 -10.09 14.25
C GLN A 52 8.40 -10.51 13.86
N ALA A 53 7.89 -9.96 12.75
CA ALA A 53 6.55 -10.24 12.26
C ALA A 53 6.48 -10.05 10.74
N GLY A 54 5.53 -10.73 10.13
CA GLY A 54 5.18 -10.56 8.73
C GLY A 54 3.67 -10.68 8.54
N ALA A 55 3.15 -9.95 7.56
CA ALA A 55 1.78 -10.01 7.10
C ALA A 55 1.75 -10.14 5.57
N PHE A 56 0.70 -10.77 5.08
CA PHE A 56 0.23 -10.53 3.72
C PHE A 56 -1.18 -9.93 3.80
N THR A 57 -1.47 -8.98 2.93
CA THR A 57 -2.70 -8.18 3.02
C THR A 57 -3.27 -7.95 1.63
N ALA A 58 -4.57 -8.13 1.49
CA ALA A 58 -5.29 -7.78 0.27
C ALA A 58 -6.11 -6.51 0.51
N HIS A 59 -5.91 -5.50 -0.34
CA HIS A 59 -6.62 -4.23 -0.29
C HIS A 59 -7.42 -4.04 -1.58
N THR A 60 -8.73 -3.86 -1.43
CA THR A 60 -9.63 -3.62 -2.57
C THR A 60 -9.89 -2.13 -2.75
N CYS A 61 -10.22 -1.73 -3.97
CA CYS A 61 -10.73 -0.41 -4.28
C CYS A 61 -11.95 -0.54 -5.18
N ASP A 62 -12.80 0.48 -5.21
CA ASP A 62 -14.00 0.51 -6.04
C ASP A 62 -13.65 0.39 -7.54
N ASP A 63 -12.58 1.09 -7.96
CA ASP A 63 -12.03 1.00 -9.31
C ASP A 63 -10.89 -0.04 -9.38
N PRO A 64 -10.89 -0.94 -10.39
CA PRO A 64 -9.89 -2.00 -10.51
C PRO A 64 -8.52 -1.51 -11.02
N GLY A 65 -8.31 -0.21 -11.18
CA GLY A 65 -7.10 0.36 -11.78
C GLY A 65 -6.73 1.70 -11.17
N TYR A 66 -5.72 2.34 -11.78
CA TYR A 66 -5.24 3.65 -11.35
C TYR A 66 -6.33 4.72 -11.45
N PHE A 67 -6.55 5.45 -10.35
CA PHE A 67 -7.34 6.67 -10.33
C PHE A 67 -6.66 7.75 -9.47
N LYS A 68 -6.93 9.01 -9.83
CA LYS A 68 -6.47 10.19 -9.10
C LYS A 68 -7.60 10.63 -8.18
N CYS A 69 -7.34 10.74 -6.89
CA CYS A 69 -8.32 11.17 -5.90
C CYS A 69 -8.08 12.63 -5.47
N GLN A 70 -9.12 13.25 -4.92
CA GLN A 70 -9.03 14.52 -4.19
C GLN A 70 -10.08 14.55 -3.09
N GLY A 71 -9.79 15.20 -1.95
CA GLY A 71 -10.78 15.37 -0.89
C GLY A 71 -11.11 14.05 -0.18
N VAL A 72 -12.40 13.79 0.05
CA VAL A 72 -12.88 12.60 0.78
C VAL A 72 -12.53 11.32 0.05
N ASP A 73 -12.53 11.32 -1.28
CA ASP A 73 -12.23 10.14 -2.12
C ASP A 73 -10.84 9.53 -1.82
N CYS A 74 -9.89 10.35 -1.31
CA CYS A 74 -8.56 9.88 -0.91
C CYS A 74 -8.53 9.15 0.43
N GLY A 75 -9.62 9.19 1.22
CA GLY A 75 -9.70 8.55 2.52
C GLY A 75 -8.66 9.06 3.53
N ASP A 76 -8.45 10.38 3.60
CA ASP A 76 -7.42 10.98 4.45
C ASP A 76 -7.66 10.68 5.95
N THR A 77 -6.89 9.75 6.52
CA THR A 77 -7.00 9.34 7.94
C THR A 77 -6.90 10.54 8.88
N LYS A 78 -5.98 11.48 8.61
CA LYS A 78 -5.77 12.67 9.44
C LYS A 78 -6.95 13.64 9.41
N LYS A 79 -7.83 13.54 8.41
CA LYS A 79 -9.04 14.35 8.28
C LYS A 79 -10.30 13.60 8.75
N GLY A 80 -10.16 12.36 9.23
CA GLY A 80 -11.26 11.53 9.71
C GLY A 80 -11.94 10.69 8.63
N HIS A 81 -11.45 10.71 7.39
CA HIS A 81 -12.09 10.08 6.24
C HIS A 81 -11.58 8.67 5.94
N HIS A 82 -10.94 8.00 6.89
CA HIS A 82 -10.21 6.75 6.66
C HIS A 82 -11.02 5.67 5.92
N TYR A 83 -12.31 5.54 6.26
CA TYR A 83 -13.25 4.57 5.67
C TYR A 83 -14.22 5.18 4.65
N GLU A 84 -14.05 6.46 4.30
CA GLU A 84 -14.91 7.19 3.37
C GLU A 84 -14.28 7.36 1.98
N GLY A 85 -12.98 7.03 1.85
CA GLY A 85 -12.30 6.97 0.57
C GLY A 85 -12.71 5.74 -0.24
N VAL A 86 -12.23 5.67 -1.48
CA VAL A 86 -12.66 4.62 -2.42
C VAL A 86 -11.78 3.35 -2.39
N CYS A 87 -10.80 3.30 -1.48
CA CYS A 87 -9.94 2.15 -1.26
C CYS A 87 -10.02 1.70 0.21
N ASP A 88 -9.95 0.38 0.40
CA ASP A 88 -9.80 -0.25 1.71
C ASP A 88 -8.37 -0.08 2.21
N LYS A 89 -8.19 0.85 3.15
CA LYS A 89 -6.88 1.18 3.74
C LYS A 89 -6.41 0.19 4.80
N ASP A 90 -7.33 -0.47 5.48
CA ASP A 90 -6.97 -1.47 6.49
C ASP A 90 -6.58 -2.78 5.81
N GLY A 91 -7.33 -3.16 4.77
CA GLY A 91 -7.16 -4.43 4.08
C GLY A 91 -7.63 -5.62 4.90
N CYS A 92 -7.50 -6.81 4.29
CA CYS A 92 -7.70 -8.08 4.97
C CYS A 92 -6.35 -8.74 5.20
N ASP A 93 -5.81 -8.56 6.41
CA ASP A 93 -4.47 -9.02 6.77
C ASP A 93 -4.45 -10.44 7.31
N TYR A 94 -3.39 -11.17 6.98
CA TYR A 94 -3.02 -12.40 7.64
C TYR A 94 -1.64 -12.26 8.26
N ASN A 95 -1.63 -12.01 9.57
CA ASN A 95 -0.42 -11.97 10.38
C ASN A 95 -0.50 -13.10 11.43
N PRO A 96 0.35 -14.14 11.35
CA PRO A 96 0.32 -15.28 12.27
C PRO A 96 0.39 -14.88 13.75
N PHE A 97 1.21 -13.88 14.08
CA PHE A 97 1.33 -13.38 15.44
C PHE A 97 0.00 -12.76 15.92
N ARG A 98 -0.60 -11.88 15.11
CA ARG A 98 -1.90 -11.24 15.40
C ARG A 98 -3.03 -12.27 15.53
N LEU A 99 -2.96 -13.36 14.76
CA LEU A 99 -3.93 -14.44 14.74
C LEU A 99 -3.70 -15.52 15.82
N GLY A 100 -2.74 -15.31 16.73
CA GLY A 100 -2.56 -16.14 17.93
C GLY A 100 -1.50 -17.23 17.81
N ASP A 101 -0.67 -17.23 16.77
CA ASP A 101 0.50 -18.10 16.65
C ASP A 101 1.81 -17.28 16.73
N PRO A 102 2.23 -16.86 17.93
CA PRO A 102 3.42 -16.04 18.11
C PRO A 102 4.72 -16.80 17.85
N MET A 103 4.70 -18.13 17.73
CA MET A 103 5.91 -18.96 17.52
C MET A 103 6.11 -19.37 16.06
N PHE A 104 5.22 -18.94 15.15
CA PHE A 104 5.32 -19.26 13.73
C PHE A 104 6.49 -18.55 13.03
N TYR A 105 6.64 -17.23 13.19
CA TYR A 105 7.61 -16.41 12.46
C TYR A 105 8.38 -15.51 13.43
N GLY A 106 9.71 -15.61 13.48
CA GLY A 106 10.51 -14.79 14.38
C GLY A 106 12.02 -15.07 14.32
N LEU A 107 12.78 -14.28 15.06
CA LEU A 107 14.25 -14.30 15.01
C LEU A 107 14.83 -15.44 15.86
N GLY A 108 15.37 -16.46 15.19
CA GLY A 108 16.12 -17.54 15.82
C GLY A 108 15.49 -18.92 15.61
N PRO A 109 16.22 -19.98 16.00
CA PRO A 109 15.87 -21.36 15.69
C PRO A 109 14.66 -21.90 16.47
N ASP A 110 14.16 -21.17 17.46
CA ASP A 110 13.01 -21.58 18.28
C ASP A 110 11.66 -21.30 17.59
N PHE A 111 11.65 -20.50 16.51
CA PHE A 111 10.48 -20.21 15.70
C PHE A 111 10.33 -21.23 14.55
N SER A 112 9.09 -21.46 14.11
CA SER A 112 8.83 -22.37 12.97
C SER A 112 9.48 -21.86 11.67
N VAL A 113 9.48 -20.55 11.49
CA VAL A 113 10.17 -19.80 10.44
C VAL A 113 11.21 -18.91 11.12
N ASP A 114 12.48 -19.31 11.01
CA ASP A 114 13.64 -18.61 11.55
C ASP A 114 14.08 -17.48 10.62
N THR A 115 13.76 -16.24 11.00
CA THR A 115 14.04 -15.02 10.23
C THR A 115 15.51 -14.59 10.28
N SER A 116 16.37 -15.30 11.01
CA SER A 116 17.83 -15.11 10.91
C SER A 116 18.41 -15.68 9.61
N LYS A 117 17.59 -16.40 8.83
CA LYS A 117 17.97 -17.05 7.57
C LYS A 117 17.10 -16.53 6.41
N PRO A 118 17.56 -16.68 5.16
CA PRO A 118 16.72 -16.45 3.98
C PRO A 118 15.47 -17.35 3.99
N ILE A 119 14.35 -16.79 3.55
CA ILE A 119 13.03 -17.44 3.48
C ILE A 119 12.60 -17.47 2.00
N THR A 120 11.83 -18.48 1.61
CA THR A 120 11.21 -18.60 0.28
C THR A 120 9.71 -18.74 0.44
#